data_AF-A0A7K3L912-F1
#
_entry.id   AF-A0A7K3L912-F1
#
_cell.length_a   1.000
_cell.length_b   1.000
_cell.length_c   1.000
_cell.angle_alpha   90.00
_cell.angle_beta   90.00
_cell.angle_gamma   90.00
#
_symmetry.space_group_name_H-M   'P 1'
#
loop_
_entity.id
_entity.type
_entity.pdbx_description
1 polymer ?
#
loop_
_entity_poly.entity_id
_entity_poly.type
_entity_poly.pdbx_seq_one_letter_code
_entity_poly.pdbx_strand_id
1 'polypeptide(L)' 'HCPGWAGGGRTDADALWFACPRDHAGETNGHYTTTPSNGRLAWSDGNGPPEINHAHHPDELLNDPDDDP' A
#
# COMPACT_ATOMS: atom_id res chain seq x y z
N HIS A 1 2.37 8.48 -5.00
CA HIS A 1 2.87 9.41 -3.95
C HIS A 1 2.10 9.13 -2.68
N CYS A 2 2.73 9.28 -1.51
CA CYS A 2 2.04 9.22 -0.23
C CYS A 2 2.43 10.44 0.64
N PRO A 3 1.50 11.37 0.94
CA PRO A 3 0.09 11.35 0.55
C PRO A 3 -0.11 11.40 -0.98
N GLY A 4 -1.28 10.95 -1.43
CA GLY A 4 -1.65 10.86 -2.84
C GLY A 4 -1.42 12.15 -3.61
N TRP A 5 -1.07 12.05 -4.89
CA TRP A 5 -0.77 13.23 -5.72
C TRP A 5 -1.95 14.22 -5.76
N ALA A 6 -3.17 13.69 -5.94
CA ALA A 6 -4.40 14.49 -5.97
C ALA A 6 -4.67 15.20 -4.62
N GLY A 7 -4.17 14.67 -3.51
CA GLY A 7 -4.27 15.25 -2.17
C GLY A 7 -3.16 16.26 -1.83
N GLY A 8 -2.35 16.70 -2.80
CA GLY A 8 -1.22 17.60 -2.57
C GLY A 8 0.08 16.89 -2.21
N GLY A 9 0.21 15.62 -2.59
CA GLY A 9 1.47 14.87 -2.49
C GLY A 9 2.63 15.65 -3.08
N ARG A 10 3.74 15.74 -2.33
CA ARG A 10 4.93 16.47 -2.76
C ARG A 10 5.63 15.73 -3.89
N THR A 11 6.23 16.47 -4.82
CA THR A 11 7.23 15.94 -5.75
C THR A 11 8.53 15.68 -4.97
N ASP A 12 8.55 14.56 -4.26
CA ASP A 12 9.63 14.12 -3.38
C ASP A 12 9.84 12.62 -3.58
N ALA A 13 11.09 12.20 -3.78
CA ALA A 13 11.41 10.79 -3.99
C ALA A 13 11.12 9.96 -2.73
N ASP A 14 11.21 10.56 -1.54
CA ASP A 14 10.89 9.90 -0.27
C ASP A 14 9.37 9.69 -0.10
N ALA A 15 8.55 10.34 -0.93
CA ALA A 15 7.12 10.14 -0.98
C ALA A 15 6.68 9.19 -2.11
N LEU A 16 7.62 8.58 -2.84
CA LEU A 16 7.33 7.60 -3.90
C LEU A 16 7.27 6.18 -3.34
N TRP A 17 6.19 5.50 -3.66
CA TRP A 17 5.91 4.14 -3.24
C TRP A 17 5.43 3.33 -4.43
N PHE A 18 5.89 2.09 -4.55
CA PHE A 18 5.45 1.19 -5.61
C PHE A 18 4.19 0.43 -5.20
N ALA A 19 3.25 0.33 -6.13
CA ALA A 19 2.04 -0.45 -6.00
C ALA A 19 1.78 -1.21 -7.29
N CYS A 20 1.06 -2.34 -7.22
CA CYS A 20 0.62 -3.05 -8.42
C CYS A 20 -0.38 -2.18 -9.23
N PRO A 21 -0.57 -2.44 -10.54
CA PRO A 21 -1.45 -1.62 -11.37
C PRO A 21 -2.88 -1.45 -10.84
N ARG A 22 -3.44 -2.51 -10.22
CA ARG A 22 -4.81 -2.49 -9.67
C ARG A 22 -4.91 -1.55 -8.47
N ASP A 23 -4.02 -1.68 -7.51
CA ASP A 23 -4.05 -0.88 -6.28
C ASP A 23 -3.69 0.58 -6.59
N HIS A 24 -2.72 0.80 -7.48
CA HIS A 24 -2.40 2.13 -8.00
C HIS A 24 -3.61 2.81 -8.64
N ALA A 25 -4.37 2.09 -9.47
CA ALA A 25 -5.60 2.62 -10.07
C ALA A 25 -6.68 2.89 -9.01
N GLY A 26 -6.79 2.04 -7.98
CA GLY A 26 -7.74 2.23 -6.87
C GLY A 26 -7.48 3.53 -6.09
N GLU A 27 -6.22 3.83 -5.76
CA GLU A 27 -5.86 5.10 -5.10
C GLU A 27 -6.05 6.30 -6.05
N THR A 28 -5.61 6.19 -7.31
CA THR A 28 -5.76 7.27 -8.30
C THR A 28 -7.23 7.65 -8.51
N ASN A 29 -8.14 6.68 -8.48
CA ASN A 29 -9.57 6.89 -8.62
C ASN A 29 -10.28 7.28 -7.30
N GLY A 30 -9.53 7.38 -6.20
CA GLY A 30 -10.06 7.78 -4.89
C GLY A 30 -10.87 6.70 -4.17
N HIS A 31 -10.76 5.43 -4.58
CA HIS A 31 -11.39 4.32 -3.87
C HIS A 31 -10.68 4.00 -2.56
N TYR A 32 -9.38 4.29 -2.50
CA TYR A 32 -8.53 4.05 -1.33
C TYR A 32 -7.66 5.26 -1.03
N THR A 33 -7.29 5.40 0.24
CA THR A 33 -6.20 6.27 0.68
C THR A 33 -5.02 5.42 1.15
N THR A 34 -3.82 5.97 1.08
CA THR A 34 -2.60 5.29 1.49
C THR A 34 -1.91 6.04 2.62
N THR A 35 -1.26 5.31 3.53
CA THR A 35 -0.43 5.85 4.61
C THR A 35 0.87 5.04 4.71
N PRO A 36 2.05 5.67 4.88
CA PRO A 36 3.29 4.94 5.10
C PRO A 36 3.27 4.26 6.48
N SER A 37 3.67 3.00 6.52
CA SER A 37 3.76 2.22 7.76
C SER A 37 4.93 1.25 7.67
N ASN A 38 5.94 1.41 8.54
CA ASN A 38 7.09 0.51 8.65
C ASN A 38 7.75 0.13 7.32
N GLY A 39 7.96 1.11 6.42
CA GLY A 39 8.57 0.86 5.11
C GLY A 39 7.62 0.19 4.10
N ARG A 40 6.30 0.21 4.35
CA ARG A 40 5.24 -0.29 3.47
C ARG A 40 4.12 0.74 3.31
N LEU A 41 3.23 0.50 2.35
CA LEU A 41 1.96 1.22 2.25
C LEU A 41 0.84 0.44 2.95
N ALA A 42 0.17 1.11 3.88
CA ALA A 42 -1.12 0.68 4.39
C ALA A 42 -2.24 1.39 3.61
N TRP A 43 -3.32 0.67 3.33
CA TRP A 43 -4.45 1.08 2.48
C TRP A 43 -5.72 1.17 3.32
N SER A 44 -6.52 2.21 3.12
CA SER A 44 -7.82 2.36 3.79
C SER A 44 -8.90 2.74 2.78
N ASP A 45 -10.05 2.08 2.89
CA ASP A 45 -11.28 2.41 2.17
C ASP A 45 -12.18 3.40 2.95
N GLY A 46 -11.73 3.84 4.13
CA GLY A 46 -12.47 4.73 5.03
C GLY A 46 -13.40 4.04 6.02
N ASN A 47 -13.57 2.71 5.97
CA ASN A 47 -14.46 1.96 6.86
C ASN A 47 -13.74 1.24 8.01
N GLY A 48 -12.42 1.41 8.12
CA GLY A 48 -11.61 0.73 9.13
C GLY A 48 -10.19 1.27 9.21
N PRO A 49 -9.36 0.71 10.11
CA PRO A 49 -7.95 1.04 10.17
C PRO A 49 -7.28 0.69 8.83
N PRO A 50 -6.23 1.43 8.42
CA PRO A 50 -5.46 1.07 7.24
C PRO A 50 -4.75 -0.28 7.40
N GLU A 51 -4.75 -1.09 6.34
CA GLU A 51 -4.16 -2.43 6.35
C GLU A 51 -3.05 -2.58 5.29
N ILE A 52 -2.05 -3.40 5.59
CA ILE A 52 -0.97 -3.71 4.65
C ILE A 52 -1.43 -4.85 3.75
N ASN A 53 -1.28 -4.68 2.43
CA ASN A 53 -1.49 -5.77 1.48
C ASN A 53 -0.28 -6.73 1.52
N HIS A 54 -0.40 -7.78 2.34
CA HIS A 54 0.63 -8.80 2.53
C HIS A 54 0.92 -9.62 1.26
N ALA A 55 -0.02 -9.69 0.30
CA ALA A 55 0.19 -10.41 -0.95
C ALA A 55 1.27 -9.79 -1.86
N HIS A 56 1.70 -8.55 -1.57
CA HIS A 56 2.83 -7.91 -2.26
C HIS A 56 4.20 -8.29 -1.69
N HIS A 57 4.24 -9.11 -0.64
CA HIS A 57 5.46 -9.58 0.01
C HIS A 57 5.60 -11.08 -0.24
N PRO A 58 6.26 -11.49 -1.34
CA PRO A 58 6.35 -12.90 -1.71
C PRO A 58 7.05 -13.74 -0.64
N ASP A 59 7.96 -13.15 0.11
CA ASP A 59 8.60 -13.74 1.29
C ASP A 59 7.62 -14.06 2.43
N GLU A 60 6.51 -13.32 2.57
CA GLU A 60 5.45 -13.62 3.54
C GLU A 60 4.50 -14.70 3.03
N LEU A 61 4.26 -14.73 1.73
CA LEU A 61 3.42 -15.75 1.08
C LEU A 61 4.11 -17.12 1.00
N LEU A 62 5.44 -17.15 0.86
CA LEU A 62 6.22 -18.38 0.65
C LEU A 62 6.82 -18.95 1.93
N ASN A 63 6.92 -18.16 3.00
CA ASN A 63 7.37 -18.61 4.32
C ASN A 63 6.20 -18.57 5.31
N ASP A 64 5.00 -18.93 4.86
CA ASP A 64 3.85 -19.03 5.75
C ASP A 64 4.22 -19.97 6.91
N PRO A 65 4.19 -19.52 8.17
CA PRO A 65 4.53 -20.37 9.30
C PRO A 65 3.59 -21.58 9.45
N ASP A 66 2.44 -21.57 8.77
CA ASP A 66 1.52 -22.70 8.69
C ASP A 66 1.85 -23.69 7.55
N ASP A 67 2.75 -23.32 6.62
CA ASP A 67 3.36 -24.27 5.66
C ASP A 67 4.47 -25.05 6.40
N ASP A 68 4.09 -26.16 7.03
CA ASP A 68 5.02 -27.16 7.59
C ASP A 68 5.97 -27.68 6.47
N PRO A 69 7.29 -27.83 6.71
CA PRO A 69 8.27 -28.25 5.69
C PRO A 69 8.10 -29.68 5.16
#